data_AF-A0A2C6WL28-F1
#
_entry.id   AF-A0A2C6WL28-F1
#
_cell.length_a   1.000
_cell.length_b   1.000
_cell.length_c   1.000
_cell.angle_alpha   90.00
_cell.angle_beta   90.00
_cell.angle_gamma   90.00
#
_symmetry.space_group_name_H-M   'P 1'
#
loop_
_entity.id
_entity.type
_entity.pdbx_description
1 polymer ?
#
loop_
_entity_poly.entity_id
_entity_poly.type
_entity_poly.pdbx_seq_one_letter_code
_entity_poly.pdbx_strand_id
1 'polypeptide(L)'
;MKNKDKEEYKTKKVSTTDPEAGYYVKGEREKQFAYSLHACVDKNGYIIDKYVTPGNIHDSTQLKPMIERLETKQMLPITLAIDSGI
;
A
#
# COMPACT_ATOMS: atom_id res chain seq x y z
N MET A 1 -26.49 33.93 -5.50
CA MET A 1 -26.29 32.79 -6.41
C MET A 1 -25.37 31.79 -5.70
N LYS A 2 -25.83 30.55 -5.47
CA LYS A 2 -25.02 29.51 -4.82
C LYS A 2 -23.92 29.06 -5.79
N ASN A 3 -22.66 29.08 -5.35
CA ASN A 3 -21.53 28.53 -6.11
C ASN A 3 -21.79 27.04 -6.35
N LYS A 4 -21.87 26.64 -7.62
CA LYS A 4 -21.87 25.23 -8.01
C LYS A 4 -20.45 24.72 -7.84
N ASP A 5 -20.27 23.75 -6.95
CA ASP A 5 -19.04 22.98 -6.84
C ASP A 5 -18.71 22.40 -8.22
N LYS A 6 -17.52 22.73 -8.74
CA LYS A 6 -17.03 22.14 -9.99
C LYS A 6 -16.65 20.70 -9.68
N GLU A 7 -17.35 19.74 -10.27
CA GLU A 7 -16.94 18.34 -10.24
C GLU A 7 -15.57 18.20 -10.93
N GLU A 8 -14.53 17.92 -10.15
CA GLU A 8 -13.19 17.60 -10.67
C GLU A 8 -13.14 16.13 -11.10
N TYR A 9 -13.03 15.91 -12.41
CA TYR A 9 -12.85 14.58 -12.98
C TYR A 9 -11.36 14.20 -12.98
N LYS A 10 -10.99 13.22 -12.15
CA LYS A 10 -9.62 12.69 -12.10
C LYS A 10 -9.47 11.50 -13.05
N THR A 11 -8.58 11.60 -14.03
CA THR A 11 -8.25 10.47 -14.90
C THR A 11 -7.41 9.46 -14.11
N LYS A 12 -7.86 8.20 -14.01
CA LYS A 12 -7.15 7.11 -13.35
C LYS A 12 -6.70 6.08 -14.39
N LYS A 13 -5.45 5.64 -14.31
CA LYS A 13 -4.97 4.48 -15.07
C LYS A 13 -5.38 3.21 -14.35
N VAL A 14 -6.10 2.35 -15.05
CA VAL A 14 -6.60 1.06 -14.55
C VAL A 14 -6.18 -0.01 -15.55
N SER A 15 -5.74 -1.15 -15.05
CA SER A 15 -5.35 -2.27 -15.91
C SER A 15 -6.61 -2.94 -16.46
N THR A 16 -6.58 -3.33 -17.73
CA THR A 16 -7.71 -4.01 -18.39
C THR A 16 -7.76 -5.50 -18.08
N THR A 17 -6.64 -6.09 -17.63
CA THR A 17 -6.55 -7.53 -17.31
C THR A 17 -6.78 -7.79 -15.83
N ASP A 18 -6.31 -6.88 -14.97
CA ASP A 18 -6.47 -6.92 -13.51
C ASP A 18 -6.77 -5.50 -12.99
N PRO A 19 -8.05 -5.15 -12.75
CA PRO A 19 -8.46 -3.84 -12.27
C PRO A 19 -8.04 -3.52 -10.82
N GLU A 20 -7.65 -4.52 -10.03
CA GLU A 20 -7.22 -4.35 -8.63
C GLU A 20 -5.75 -3.92 -8.53
N ALA A 21 -4.95 -4.16 -9.58
CA ALA A 21 -3.56 -3.77 -9.63
C ALA A 21 -3.39 -2.25 -9.65
N GLY A 22 -2.47 -1.77 -8.83
CA GLY A 22 -2.18 -0.34 -8.70
C GLY A 22 -1.21 0.13 -9.76
N TYR A 23 -1.48 1.27 -10.39
CA TYR A 23 -0.55 1.90 -11.32
C TYR A 23 0.63 2.54 -10.55
N TYR A 24 1.79 1.91 -10.65
CA TYR A 24 3.02 2.22 -9.95
C TYR A 24 4.00 2.93 -10.89
N VAL A 25 4.69 3.97 -10.37
CA VAL A 25 5.69 4.74 -11.12
C VAL A 25 6.94 4.90 -10.27
N LYS A 26 8.04 4.28 -10.70
CA LYS A 26 9.35 4.41 -10.05
C LYS A 26 10.26 5.31 -10.87
N GLY A 27 10.42 6.53 -10.38
CA GLY A 27 11.14 7.59 -11.09
C GLY A 27 10.55 7.86 -12.47
N GLU A 28 11.39 8.18 -13.44
CA GLU A 28 10.92 8.54 -14.79
C GLU A 28 10.79 7.33 -15.73
N ARG A 29 11.40 6.19 -15.40
CA ARG A 29 11.62 5.08 -16.34
C ARG A 29 10.65 3.92 -16.18
N GLU A 30 10.28 3.55 -14.96
CA GLU A 30 9.46 2.36 -14.72
C GLU A 30 8.01 2.74 -14.42
N LYS A 31 7.11 2.30 -15.30
CA LYS A 31 5.66 2.43 -15.18
C LYS A 31 5.06 1.04 -15.32
N GLN A 32 4.39 0.56 -14.28
CA GLN A 32 3.83 -0.78 -14.26
C GLN A 32 2.52 -0.83 -13.46
N PHE A 33 1.75 -1.90 -13.63
CA PHE A 33 0.70 -2.27 -12.70
C PHE A 33 1.28 -3.28 -11.72
N ALA A 34 1.18 -3.01 -10.43
CA ALA A 34 1.86 -3.78 -9.39
C ALA A 34 1.01 -3.89 -8.11
N TYR A 35 1.51 -4.72 -7.19
CA TYR A 35 1.06 -4.83 -5.81
C TYR A 35 2.26 -4.68 -4.87
N SER A 36 2.04 -4.09 -3.71
CA SER A 36 3.01 -4.03 -2.62
C SER A 36 2.69 -5.12 -1.61
N LEU A 37 3.73 -5.84 -1.17
CA LEU A 37 3.64 -6.85 -0.11
C LEU A 37 4.26 -6.29 1.18
N HIS A 38 3.41 -6.13 2.19
CA HIS A 38 3.81 -5.74 3.54
C HIS A 38 3.90 -7.02 4.38
N ALA A 39 5.08 -7.33 4.91
CA ALA A 39 5.31 -8.57 5.65
C ALA A 39 5.82 -8.27 7.05
N CYS A 40 5.27 -8.98 8.03
CA CYS A 40 5.79 -9.03 9.40
C CYS A 40 6.55 -10.35 9.56
N VAL A 41 7.74 -10.29 10.15
CA VAL A 41 8.60 -11.46 10.33
C VAL A 41 8.95 -11.68 11.80
N ASP A 42 9.24 -12.93 12.15
CA ASP A 42 9.85 -13.26 13.43
C ASP A 42 11.35 -12.93 13.43
N LYS A 43 12.02 -13.18 14.58
CA LYS A 43 13.46 -12.93 14.74
C LYS A 43 14.36 -13.77 13.80
N ASN A 44 13.84 -14.84 13.21
CA ASN A 44 14.56 -15.71 12.29
C ASN A 44 14.23 -15.40 10.82
N GLY A 45 13.37 -14.40 10.56
CA GLY A 45 12.95 -14.01 9.22
C GLY A 45 11.75 -14.79 8.67
N TYR A 46 11.06 -15.62 9.47
CA TYR A 46 9.84 -16.28 9.03
C TYR A 46 8.66 -15.30 9.00
N ILE A 47 7.91 -15.30 7.91
CA ILE A 47 6.71 -14.46 7.76
C ILE A 47 5.60 -14.96 8.69
N ILE A 48 5.13 -14.09 9.59
CA ILE A 48 4.06 -14.35 10.57
C ILE A 48 2.75 -13.61 10.23
N ASP A 49 2.84 -12.54 9.43
CA ASP A 49 1.69 -11.90 8.81
C ASP A 49 2.08 -11.27 7.48
N LYS A 50 1.09 -11.13 6.59
CA LYS A 50 1.26 -10.45 5.31
C LYS A 50 0.01 -9.66 4.95
N TYR A 51 0.21 -8.52 4.29
CA TYR A 51 -0.86 -7.70 3.75
C TYR A 51 -0.46 -7.19 2.37
N VAL A 52 -1.37 -7.30 1.42
CA VAL A 52 -1.13 -6.94 0.02
C VAL A 52 -1.98 -5.74 -0.32
N THR A 53 -1.38 -4.72 -0.90
CA THR A 53 -2.08 -3.53 -1.39
C THR A 53 -1.80 -3.31 -2.86
N PRO A 54 -2.70 -2.63 -3.60
CA PRO A 54 -2.37 -2.13 -4.93
C PRO A 54 -1.10 -1.27 -4.87
N GLY A 55 -0.23 -1.37 -5.88
CA GLY A 55 1.07 -0.69 -5.91
C GLY A 55 0.99 0.83 -5.97
N ASN A 56 -0.19 1.42 -6.12
CA ASN A 56 -0.38 2.87 -6.05
C ASN A 56 -0.76 3.35 -4.63
N ILE A 57 -0.73 2.46 -3.64
CA ILE A 57 -0.92 2.77 -2.23
C ILE A 57 0.45 3.01 -1.59
N HIS A 58 0.62 4.17 -0.97
CA HIS A 58 1.89 4.60 -0.40
C HIS A 58 2.22 3.83 0.89
N ASP A 59 3.43 3.29 1.01
CA ASP A 59 3.85 2.42 2.12
C ASP A 59 3.74 3.09 3.50
N SER A 60 3.98 4.41 3.58
CA SER A 60 3.77 5.19 4.82
C SER A 60 2.38 5.07 5.44
N THR A 61 1.36 4.72 4.64
CA THR A 61 -0.01 4.54 5.12
C THR A 61 -0.29 3.15 5.68
N GLN A 62 0.67 2.22 5.54
CA GLN A 62 0.47 0.79 5.80
C GLN A 62 0.98 0.34 7.17
N LEU A 63 1.74 1.19 7.88
CA LEU A 63 2.21 0.90 9.22
C LEU A 63 1.06 0.60 10.21
N LYS A 64 0.11 1.54 10.32
CA LYS A 64 -0.98 1.43 11.28
C LYS A 64 -1.84 0.18 11.04
N PRO A 65 -2.30 -0.10 9.80
CA PRO A 65 -3.00 -1.36 9.49
C PRO A 65 -2.20 -2.61 9.90
N MET A 66 -0.88 -2.60 9.72
CA MET A 66 -0.06 -3.75 10.10
C MET A 66 0.03 -3.94 11.62
N ILE A 67 0.18 -2.86 12.39
CA ILE A 67 0.18 -2.93 13.86
C ILE A 67 -1.17 -3.46 14.36
N GLU A 68 -2.29 -2.89 13.88
CA GLU A 68 -3.64 -3.33 14.29
C GLU A 68 -3.83 -4.83 13.99
N ARG A 69 -3.34 -5.32 12.85
CA ARG A 69 -3.38 -6.75 12.52
C ARG A 69 -2.56 -7.60 13.48
N LEU A 70 -1.37 -7.16 13.89
CA LEU A 70 -0.55 -7.89 14.87
C LEU A 70 -1.19 -7.88 16.27
N GLU A 71 -1.80 -6.77 16.68
CA GLU A 71 -2.52 -6.66 17.94
C GLU A 71 -3.68 -7.66 18.02
N THR A 72 -4.43 -7.87 16.93
CA THR A 72 -5.49 -8.90 16.88
C THR A 72 -4.95 -10.32 17.08
N LYS A 73 -3.66 -10.55 16.78
CA LYS A 73 -2.95 -11.81 17.00
C LYS A 73 -2.23 -11.86 18.36
N GLN A 74 -2.45 -10.88 19.23
CA GLN A 74 -1.76 -10.73 20.52
C GLN A 74 -0.23 -10.65 20.38
N MET A 75 0.24 -10.06 19.27
CA MET A 75 1.66 -9.84 18.98
C MET A 75 1.97 -8.36 18.99
N LEU A 76 3.05 -7.97 19.68
CA LEU A 76 3.56 -6.60 19.68
C LEU A 76 4.90 -6.55 18.94
N PRO A 77 5.02 -5.74 17.88
CA PRO A 77 6.27 -5.61 17.15
C PRO A 77 7.33 -4.93 18.05
N ILE A 78 8.53 -5.51 18.10
CA ILE A 78 9.68 -4.99 18.87
C ILE A 78 10.60 -4.13 17.98
N THR A 79 10.58 -4.37 16.67
CA THR A 79 11.42 -3.68 15.69
C THR A 79 10.59 -3.36 14.47
N LEU A 80 10.87 -2.19 13.89
CA LEU A 80 10.14 -1.66 12.76
C LEU A 80 11.12 -1.12 11.72
N ALA A 81 11.01 -1.62 10.50
CA ALA A 81 11.71 -1.11 9.33
C ALA A 81 10.66 -0.63 8.34
N ILE A 82 10.66 0.66 8.00
CA ILE A 82 9.70 1.26 7.08
C ILE A 82 10.49 2.00 6.01
N ASP A 83 10.06 1.84 4.77
CA ASP A 83 10.48 2.70 3.67
C ASP A 83 9.40 3.74 3.37
N SER A 84 9.80 4.94 2.96
CA SER A 84 8.90 5.99 2.51
C SER A 84 8.75 5.98 0.98
N GLY A 85 8.88 4.79 0.37
CA GLY A 85 8.69 4.60 -1.05
C GLY A 85 7.27 4.93 -1.51
N ILE A 86 7.20 5.46 -2.74
CA ILE A 86 5.99 5.45 -3.58
C ILE A 86 5.91 4.12 -4.28
#